data_AF-A0A7J9AR16-F1
#
_entry.id   AF-A0A7J9AR16-F1
#
_cell.length_a   1.000
_cell.length_b   1.000
_cell.length_c   1.000
_cell.angle_alpha   90.00
_cell.angle_beta   90.00
_cell.angle_gamma   90.00
#
_symmetry.space_group_name_H-M   'P 1'
#
loop_
_entity.id
_entity.type
_entity.pdbx_description
1 polymer ?
#
loop_
_entity_poly.entity_id
_entity_poly.type
_entity_poly.pdbx_seq_one_letter_code
_entity_poly.pdbx_strand_id
1 'polypeptide(L)'
;MALRFPRFSQGLAQDPTTRHIWFGITVANDFKSHDDITDECLYQNIFSSHYVQLAIIFLWTFKNLFHVASQGNFEEWIQDPLHVRLIAHAI
;
A
#
# COMPACT_ATOMS: atom_id res chain seq x y z
N MET A 1 -4.86 30.62 8.88
CA MET A 1 -4.16 30.07 7.69
C MET A 1 -4.36 28.57 7.71
N ALA A 2 -5.06 27.99 6.73
CA ALA A 2 -5.28 26.54 6.69
C ALA A 2 -3.98 25.83 6.28
N LEU A 3 -3.71 24.67 6.88
CA LEU A 3 -2.59 23.82 6.53
C LEU A 3 -2.85 23.12 5.20
N ARG A 4 -1.78 22.65 4.53
CA ARG A 4 -1.89 21.96 3.23
C ARG A 4 -2.43 20.52 3.34
N PHE A 5 -2.30 19.91 4.51
CA PHE A 5 -2.73 18.55 4.78
C PHE A 5 -3.73 18.52 5.96
N PRO A 6 -4.79 17.69 5.89
CA PRO A 6 -5.21 16.87 4.74
C PRO A 6 -5.94 17.69 3.66
N ARG A 7 -5.57 17.50 2.38
CA ARG A 7 -6.18 18.24 1.24
C ARG A 7 -7.68 17.96 1.07
N PHE A 8 -8.11 16.76 1.45
CA PHE A 8 -9.47 16.26 1.23
C PHE A 8 -10.46 16.65 2.34
N SER A 9 -10.01 17.36 3.39
CA SER A 9 -10.87 17.86 4.45
C SER A 9 -10.38 19.21 4.96
N GLN A 10 -11.09 20.28 4.61
CA GLN A 10 -10.79 21.65 5.04
C GLN A 10 -10.94 21.81 6.55
N GLY A 11 -11.94 21.14 7.15
CA GLY A 11 -12.16 21.16 8.59
C GLY A 11 -10.96 20.60 9.36
N LEU A 12 -10.41 19.47 8.92
CA LEU A 12 -9.19 18.91 9.49
C LEU A 12 -7.96 19.77 9.17
N ALA A 13 -7.84 20.31 7.96
CA ALA A 13 -6.71 21.16 7.56
C ALA A 13 -6.63 22.49 8.35
N GLN A 14 -7.75 22.93 8.93
CA GLN A 14 -7.80 24.12 9.79
C GLN A 14 -7.48 23.83 11.25
N ASP A 15 -7.44 22.55 11.67
CA ASP A 15 -7.10 22.18 13.04
C ASP A 15 -5.61 22.47 13.32
N PRO A 16 -5.30 23.40 14.26
CA PRO A 16 -3.94 23.84 14.52
C PRO A 16 -3.12 22.83 15.32
N THR A 17 -3.73 21.77 15.84
CA THR A 17 -3.08 20.76 16.69
C THR A 17 -2.56 19.59 15.87
N THR A 18 -1.75 18.71 16.46
CA THR A 18 -1.28 17.48 15.78
C THR A 18 -2.41 16.52 15.42
N ARG A 19 -3.63 16.75 15.89
CA ARG A 19 -4.82 15.96 15.57
C ARG A 19 -5.07 15.90 14.07
N HIS A 20 -4.84 16.97 13.31
CA HIS A 20 -5.05 16.95 11.85
C HIS A 20 -4.20 15.89 11.16
N ILE A 21 -2.99 15.61 11.67
CA ILE A 21 -2.08 14.62 11.11
C ILE A 21 -2.67 13.23 11.32
N TRP A 22 -2.99 12.91 12.57
CA TRP A 22 -3.49 11.59 12.95
C TRP A 22 -4.81 11.27 12.26
N PHE A 23 -5.79 12.18 12.35
CA PHE A 23 -7.07 11.99 11.69
C PHE A 23 -6.93 11.97 10.17
N GLY A 24 -6.08 12.84 9.60
CA GLY A 24 -5.82 12.85 8.17
C GLY A 24 -5.26 11.52 7.64
N ILE A 25 -4.45 10.79 8.43
CA ILE A 25 -4.00 9.45 8.03
C ILE A 25 -5.12 8.43 8.22
N THR A 26 -5.85 8.48 9.34
CA THR A 26 -6.90 7.51 9.67
C THR A 26 -8.07 7.53 8.67
N VAL A 27 -8.47 8.71 8.19
CA VAL A 27 -9.62 8.87 7.29
C VAL A 27 -9.25 9.01 5.81
N ALA A 28 -7.97 8.84 5.46
CA ALA A 28 -7.49 9.02 4.08
C ALA A 28 -8.23 8.12 3.07
N ASN A 29 -8.59 6.91 3.47
CA ASN A 29 -9.30 5.94 2.62
C ASN A 29 -10.82 5.95 2.81
N ASP A 30 -11.35 6.78 3.71
CA ASP A 30 -12.79 7.01 3.86
C ASP A 30 -13.26 8.08 2.86
N PHE A 31 -13.22 7.72 1.57
CA PHE A 31 -13.48 8.64 0.46
C PHE A 31 -14.87 9.29 0.53
N LYS A 32 -15.86 8.61 1.13
CA LYS A 32 -17.23 9.13 1.24
C LYS A 32 -17.32 10.33 2.19
N SER A 33 -16.39 10.44 3.13
CA SER A 33 -16.32 11.54 4.10
C SER A 33 -15.44 12.70 3.62
N HIS A 34 -14.92 12.64 2.39
CA HIS A 34 -14.11 13.72 1.81
C HIS A 34 -15.00 14.87 1.34
N ASP A 35 -14.50 16.09 1.47
CA ASP A 35 -15.25 17.29 1.07
C ASP A 35 -15.57 17.25 -0.43
N ASP A 36 -16.78 17.66 -0.81
CA ASP A 36 -17.26 17.80 -2.19
C ASP A 36 -17.16 16.52 -3.06
N ILE A 37 -17.13 15.33 -2.46
CA ILE A 37 -17.09 14.06 -3.20
C ILE A 37 -18.44 13.76 -3.88
N THR A 38 -18.41 13.45 -5.18
CA THR A 38 -19.56 12.92 -5.93
C THR A 38 -19.52 11.39 -6.00
N ASP A 39 -20.66 10.74 -6.20
CA ASP A 39 -20.71 9.28 -6.35
C ASP A 39 -19.82 8.78 -7.51
N GLU A 40 -19.82 9.49 -8.64
CA GLU A 40 -18.97 9.15 -9.78
C GLU A 40 -17.47 9.21 -9.41
N CYS A 41 -17.03 10.29 -8.77
CA CYS A 41 -15.64 10.46 -8.35
C CYS A 41 -15.25 9.41 -7.29
N LEU A 42 -16.16 9.10 -6.35
CA LEU A 42 -15.99 8.05 -5.36
C LEU A 42 -15.68 6.71 -6.04
N TYR A 43 -16.53 6.29 -6.99
CA TYR A 43 -16.33 5.02 -7.70
C TYR A 43 -15.07 5.01 -8.57
N GLN A 44 -14.71 6.12 -9.23
CA GLN A 44 -13.46 6.23 -9.99
C GLN A 44 -12.22 6.10 -9.08
N ASN A 45 -12.23 6.74 -7.91
CA ASN A 45 -11.14 6.65 -6.92
C ASN A 45 -11.00 5.23 -6.37
N ILE A 46 -12.13 4.58 -6.06
CA ILE A 46 -12.14 3.18 -5.64
C ILE A 46 -11.57 2.29 -6.75
N PHE A 47 -12.03 2.44 -7.99
CA PHE A 47 -11.57 1.65 -9.13
C PHE A 47 -10.05 1.81 -9.35
N SER A 48 -9.55 3.05 -9.37
CA SER A 48 -8.11 3.33 -9.50
C SER A 48 -7.29 2.70 -8.36
N SER A 49 -7.80 2.78 -7.12
CA SER A 49 -7.15 2.17 -5.94
C SER A 49 -7.01 0.65 -6.07
N HIS A 50 -7.98 -0.05 -6.67
CA HIS A 50 -7.88 -1.49 -6.93
C HIS A 50 -6.72 -1.83 -7.88
N TYR A 51 -6.50 -1.04 -8.94
CA TYR A 51 -5.39 -1.26 -9.86
C TYR A 51 -4.03 -1.06 -9.19
N VAL A 52 -3.90 -0.03 -8.35
CA VAL A 52 -2.68 0.18 -7.56
C VAL A 52 -2.45 -1.00 -6.60
N GLN A 53 -3.50 -1.48 -5.92
CA GLN A 53 -3.39 -2.64 -5.04
C GLN A 53 -2.97 -3.91 -5.79
N LEU A 54 -3.55 -4.17 -6.98
CA LEU A 54 -3.14 -5.28 -7.83
C LEU A 54 -1.68 -5.15 -8.27
N ALA A 55 -1.24 -3.95 -8.65
CA ALA A 55 0.15 -3.70 -9.02
C ALA A 55 1.13 -3.97 -7.86
N ILE A 56 0.77 -3.58 -6.62
CA ILE A 56 1.55 -3.87 -5.42
C ILE A 56 1.65 -5.38 -5.18
N ILE A 57 0.54 -6.12 -5.34
CA ILE A 57 0.53 -7.59 -5.21
C ILE A 57 1.45 -8.22 -6.26
N PHE A 58 1.34 -7.81 -7.53
CA PHE A 58 2.21 -8.35 -8.59
C PHE A 58 3.68 -8.03 -8.34
N LEU A 59 4.00 -6.82 -7.90
CA LEU A 59 5.37 -6.44 -7.57
C LEU A 59 5.91 -7.24 -6.39
N TRP A 60 5.09 -7.47 -5.36
CA TRP A 60 5.46 -8.31 -4.23
C TRP A 60 5.74 -9.75 -4.66
N THR A 61 4.84 -10.37 -5.44
CA THR A 61 5.06 -11.74 -5.96
C THR A 61 6.30 -11.80 -6.84
N PHE A 62 6.48 -10.85 -7.75
CA PHE A 62 7.66 -10.75 -8.61
C PHE A 62 8.94 -10.64 -7.78
N LYS A 63 8.97 -9.79 -6.75
CA LYS A 63 10.12 -9.61 -5.86
C LYS A 63 10.50 -10.93 -5.17
N ASN A 64 9.53 -11.69 -4.66
CA ASN A 64 9.79 -12.99 -4.04
C ASN A 64 10.42 -13.97 -5.04
N LEU A 65 9.86 -14.08 -6.25
CA LEU A 65 10.41 -14.93 -7.30
C LEU A 65 11.82 -14.51 -7.70
N PHE A 66 12.04 -13.21 -7.84
CA PHE A 66 13.34 -12.66 -8.22
C PHE A 66 14.42 -12.96 -7.18
N HIS A 67 14.12 -12.77 -5.88
CA HIS A 67 15.09 -13.10 -4.82
C HIS A 67 15.42 -14.58 -4.77
N VAL A 68 14.43 -15.47 -4.87
CA VAL A 68 14.65 -16.93 -4.87
C VAL A 68 15.46 -17.37 -6.09
N ALA A 69 15.19 -16.81 -7.27
CA ALA A 69 15.91 -17.15 -8.50
C ALA A 69 17.35 -16.60 -8.52
N SER A 70 17.58 -15.40 -7.95
CA SER A 70 18.89 -14.74 -8.03
C SER A 70 19.82 -15.07 -6.86
N GLN A 71 19.27 -15.32 -5.67
CA GLN A 71 20.04 -15.45 -4.43
C GLN A 71 19.69 -16.72 -3.63
N GLY A 72 18.62 -17.42 -4.02
CA GLY A 72 18.16 -18.61 -3.35
C GLY A 72 18.86 -19.89 -3.82
N ASN A 73 18.50 -21.00 -3.18
CA ASN A 73 18.99 -22.34 -3.48
C ASN A 73 17.87 -23.26 -3.98
N PHE A 74 16.93 -22.74 -4.78
CA PHE A 74 15.72 -23.47 -5.19
C PHE A 74 16.05 -24.79 -5.92
N GLU A 75 17.08 -24.79 -6.78
CA GLU A 75 17.51 -25.98 -7.51
C GLU A 75 18.12 -27.07 -6.60
N GLU A 76 18.77 -26.69 -5.49
CA GLU A 76 19.27 -27.65 -4.51
C GLU A 76 18.14 -28.14 -3.60
N TRP A 77 17.27 -27.22 -3.17
CA TRP A 77 16.13 -27.51 -2.30
C TRP A 77 15.15 -28.51 -2.93
N ILE A 78 14.89 -28.41 -4.24
CA ILE A 78 13.96 -29.32 -4.91
C ILE A 78 14.48 -30.77 -4.98
N GLN A 79 15.79 -31.00 -4.83
CA GLN A 79 16.39 -32.34 -4.82
C GLN A 79 16.28 -33.04 -3.46
N ASP A 80 16.34 -32.30 -2.35
CA ASP A 80 16.18 -32.83 -0.99
C ASP A 80 15.45 -31.84 -0.06
N PRO A 81 14.12 -31.66 -0.23
CA PRO A 81 13.36 -30.64 0.48
C PRO A 81 13.18 -30.95 1.98
N LEU A 82 13.48 -32.17 2.42
CA LEU A 82 13.34 -32.58 3.83
C LEU A 82 14.56 -32.21 4.68
N HIS A 83 15.74 -32.07 4.07
CA HIS A 83 16.98 -31.78 4.78
C HIS A 83 17.65 -30.47 4.37
N VAL A 84 17.41 -30.00 3.14
CA VAL A 84 17.88 -28.69 2.68
C VAL A 84 16.89 -27.61 3.10
N ARG A 85 17.38 -26.52 3.70
CA ARG A 85 16.54 -25.35 4.03
C ARG A 85 16.51 -24.38 2.85
N LEU A 86 15.33 -23.91 2.51
CA LEU A 86 15.14 -22.92 1.45
C LEU A 86 15.68 -21.54 1.89
N ILE A 87 16.42 -20.88 1.00
CA ILE A 87 16.93 -19.52 1.17
C ILE A 87 15.95 -18.53 0.54
N ALA A 88 15.55 -17.51 1.32
CA ALA A 88 14.65 -16.46 0.86
C ALA A 88 15.36 -15.36 0.06
N HIS A 89 16.41 -14.76 0.64
CA HIS A 89 17.27 -13.74 0.03
C HIS A 89 18.58 -13.61 0.84
N ALA A 90 19.60 -12.98 0.25
CA ALA A 90 20.82 -12.62 0.96
C ALA A 90 20.59 -11.46 1.95
N ILE A 91 21.42 -11.37 2.99
CA ILE A 91 21.39 -10.31 4.02
C ILE A 91 22.08 -9.04 3.50
#